data_AF-A0A7C1HWW3-F1
#
_entry.id   AF-A0A7C1HWW3-F1
#
_cell.length_a   1.000
_cell.length_b   1.000
_cell.length_c   1.000
_cell.angle_alpha   90.00
_cell.angle_beta   90.00
_cell.angle_gamma   90.00
#
_symmetry.space_group_name_H-M   'P 1'
#
loop_
_entity.id
_entity.type
_entity.pdbx_description
1 polymer ?
#
loop_
_entity_poly.entity_id
_entity_poly.type
_entity_poly.pdbx_seq_one_letter_code
_entity_poly.pdbx_strand_id
1 'polypeptide(L)'
;MQDKDLIQKIQLLRQIKPDSDWANWLKANILQRKPQNILGNRPRVKLAIFSFIPKYQKVLIPSLLAFFFVFSFVFAQTTLPGNVLYPLKTLTQNAKIYLASESTKPVVRLEVAKTRMEDLSKVQNHQKEISAITQNVRKDLEIVPQEIKKINKKQIALNVSKNIQERSKDLKELANKISLEEKEKQELNKTVENTQSQVLALIIGTTEEINQCPSYLKNSLIELGNYFTDAEKGLVQWTPDNIVKSQGLLIEASNAFKAGDCLTAMEKIESIKKLLSILSLDSPTQNSLENLGQVEVETLTPTP
;
A
#
# COMPACT_ATOMS: atom_id res chain seq x y z
N MET A 1 -44.76 65.00 -23.08
CA MET A 1 -43.78 65.04 -24.20
C MET A 1 -43.74 63.65 -24.81
N GLN A 2 -43.90 63.54 -26.13
CA GLN A 2 -43.93 62.25 -26.84
C GLN A 2 -42.50 61.83 -27.25
N ASP A 3 -42.18 60.54 -27.18
CA ASP A 3 -40.83 59.98 -27.40
C ASP A 3 -40.19 60.36 -28.74
N LYS A 4 -41.01 60.60 -29.77
CA LYS A 4 -40.53 61.05 -31.09
C LYS A 4 -39.84 62.42 -31.03
N ASP A 5 -40.32 63.30 -30.17
CA ASP A 5 -39.80 64.66 -30.00
C ASP A 5 -38.46 64.66 -29.25
N LEU A 6 -38.25 63.67 -28.39
CA LEU A 6 -36.97 63.45 -27.69
C LEU A 6 -35.90 62.91 -28.64
N ILE A 7 -36.26 61.93 -29.48
CA ILE A 7 -35.34 61.34 -30.47
C ILE A 7 -34.88 62.40 -31.48
N GLN A 8 -35.79 63.28 -31.91
CA GLN A 8 -35.46 64.34 -32.85
C GLN A 8 -34.53 65.39 -32.22
N LYS A 9 -34.71 65.73 -30.94
CA LYS A 9 -33.81 66.63 -30.20
C LYS A 9 -32.43 66.00 -29.97
N ILE A 10 -32.35 64.70 -29.70
CA ILE A 10 -31.06 64.00 -29.56
C ILE A 10 -30.31 63.93 -30.90
N GLN A 11 -31.01 63.72 -32.01
CA GLN A 11 -30.40 63.75 -33.34
C GLN A 11 -29.87 65.14 -33.70
N LEU A 12 -30.57 66.22 -33.32
CA LEU A 12 -30.08 67.59 -33.49
C LEU A 12 -28.82 67.88 -32.67
N LEU A 13 -28.77 67.43 -31.41
CA LEU A 13 -27.59 67.60 -30.55
C LEU A 13 -26.35 66.87 -31.10
N ARG A 14 -26.54 65.75 -31.79
CA ARG A 14 -25.43 64.99 -32.41
C ARG A 14 -24.77 65.73 -33.58
N GLN A 15 -25.46 66.68 -34.20
CA GLN A 15 -24.93 67.48 -35.31
C GLN A 15 -24.21 68.74 -34.84
N ILE A 16 -24.32 69.11 -33.56
CA ILE A 16 -23.58 70.24 -33.00
C ILE A 16 -22.12 69.83 -32.87
N LYS A 17 -21.29 70.26 -33.82
CA LYS A 17 -19.84 70.15 -33.68
C LYS A 17 -19.40 71.08 -32.56
N PRO A 18 -18.52 70.62 -31.65
CA PRO A 18 -17.96 71.50 -30.64
C PRO A 18 -17.23 72.65 -31.34
N ASP A 19 -17.38 73.84 -30.78
CA ASP A 19 -16.70 75.03 -31.25
C ASP A 19 -15.20 74.75 -31.38
N SER A 20 -14.62 75.16 -32.52
CA SER A 20 -13.22 74.85 -32.82
C SER A 20 -12.28 75.45 -31.80
N ASP A 21 -12.64 76.60 -31.22
CA ASP A 21 -11.83 77.24 -30.18
C ASP A 21 -11.88 76.45 -28.88
N TRP A 22 -13.03 75.90 -28.48
CA TRP A 22 -13.14 75.00 -27.34
C TRP A 22 -12.37 73.69 -27.56
N ALA A 23 -12.49 73.08 -28.75
CA ALA A 23 -11.79 71.84 -29.08
C ALA A 23 -10.27 72.04 -29.11
N ASN A 24 -9.81 73.17 -29.66
CA ASN A 24 -8.39 73.55 -29.69
C ASN A 24 -7.88 73.91 -28.30
N TRP A 25 -8.67 74.62 -27.48
CA TRP A 25 -8.35 74.90 -26.07
C TRP A 25 -8.24 73.62 -25.25
N LEU A 26 -9.16 72.66 -25.44
CA LEU A 26 -9.12 71.38 -24.74
C LEU A 26 -7.89 70.56 -25.17
N LYS A 27 -7.62 70.50 -26.48
CA LYS A 27 -6.44 69.83 -27.02
C LYS A 27 -5.15 70.50 -26.52
N ALA A 28 -5.13 71.82 -26.46
CA ALA A 28 -4.04 72.58 -25.87
C ALA A 28 -3.89 72.28 -24.37
N ASN A 29 -4.95 72.26 -23.58
CA ASN A 29 -4.85 72.00 -22.14
C ASN A 29 -4.52 70.53 -21.79
N ILE A 30 -4.97 69.57 -22.59
CA ILE A 30 -4.65 68.16 -22.40
C ILE A 30 -3.20 67.88 -22.83
N LEU A 31 -2.75 68.46 -23.95
CA LEU A 31 -1.40 68.21 -24.49
C LEU A 31 -0.32 69.15 -23.92
N GLN A 32 -0.69 70.35 -23.45
CA GLN A 32 0.20 71.28 -22.73
C GLN A 32 0.30 70.96 -21.24
N ARG A 33 -0.33 69.88 -20.77
CA ARG A 33 0.12 69.18 -19.57
C ARG A 33 1.46 68.49 -19.85
N LYS A 34 2.45 69.28 -20.28
CA LYS A 34 3.86 68.95 -20.10
C LYS A 34 4.02 68.63 -18.61
N PRO A 35 4.69 67.54 -18.25
CA PRO A 35 5.01 67.29 -16.85
C PRO A 35 5.80 68.51 -16.37
N GLN A 36 5.14 69.38 -15.59
CA GLN A 36 5.85 70.38 -14.80
C GLN A 36 6.94 69.63 -14.06
N ASN A 37 8.14 70.18 -14.09
CA ASN A 37 9.34 69.63 -13.50
C ASN A 37 9.09 69.07 -12.08
N ILE A 38 8.73 67.78 -12.01
CA ILE A 38 8.98 66.88 -10.87
C ILE A 38 10.24 66.06 -11.21
N LEU A 39 11.16 66.68 -11.95
CA LEU A 39 12.51 66.19 -12.22
C LEU A 39 13.49 66.51 -11.06
N GLY A 40 12.97 66.73 -9.85
CA GLY A 40 13.75 66.77 -8.60
C GLY A 40 13.34 65.70 -7.59
N ASN A 41 12.22 65.02 -7.79
CA ASN A 41 11.81 63.93 -6.91
C ASN A 41 10.85 63.04 -7.69
N ARG A 42 11.38 62.16 -8.54
CA ARG A 42 10.60 61.02 -9.02
C ARG A 42 10.00 60.40 -7.75
N PRO A 43 8.66 60.35 -7.55
CA PRO A 43 8.15 59.33 -6.68
C PRO A 43 8.53 58.06 -7.43
N ARG A 44 9.66 57.46 -7.02
CA ARG A 44 9.79 56.04 -7.10
C ARG A 44 8.52 55.59 -6.39
N VAL A 45 7.50 55.24 -7.16
CA VAL A 45 6.59 54.19 -6.76
C VAL A 45 7.51 52.98 -6.67
N LYS A 46 8.35 52.95 -5.62
CA LYS A 46 8.82 51.73 -5.03
C LYS A 46 7.50 51.04 -4.85
N LEU A 47 7.24 50.01 -5.65
CA LEU A 47 6.22 49.04 -5.32
C LEU A 47 6.48 48.71 -3.86
N ALA A 48 5.74 49.36 -2.95
CA ALA A 48 5.69 49.07 -1.53
C ALA A 48 4.98 47.72 -1.32
N ILE A 49 4.92 46.91 -2.38
CA ILE A 49 4.45 45.56 -2.46
C ILE A 49 5.58 44.58 -2.08
N PHE A 50 6.85 45.02 -1.99
CA PHE A 50 7.98 44.11 -1.71
C PHE A 50 8.92 44.49 -0.55
N SER A 51 8.65 45.52 0.27
CA SER A 51 9.49 45.76 1.47
C SER A 51 9.18 44.83 2.65
N PHE A 52 8.07 44.09 2.60
CA PHE A 52 7.71 43.07 3.58
C PHE A 52 8.43 41.73 3.34
N ILE A 53 8.92 41.47 2.13
CA ILE A 53 9.42 40.15 1.74
C ILE A 53 10.75 39.72 2.38
N PRO A 54 11.75 40.56 2.68
CA PRO A 54 13.00 40.07 3.25
C PRO A 54 12.85 39.58 4.71
N LYS A 55 11.90 40.15 5.49
CA LYS A 55 11.65 39.70 6.87
C LYS A 55 10.95 38.35 6.93
N TYR A 56 10.04 38.08 5.98
CA TYR A 56 9.30 36.83 5.92
C TYR A 56 9.90 35.82 4.95
N GLN A 57 10.96 36.14 4.21
CA GLN A 57 11.62 35.23 3.25
C GLN A 57 11.98 33.88 3.87
N LYS A 58 12.45 33.88 5.13
CA LYS A 58 12.79 32.65 5.86
C LYS A 58 11.59 31.73 6.15
N VAL A 59 10.36 32.25 6.08
CA VAL A 59 9.11 31.50 6.31
C VAL A 59 8.35 31.30 5.01
N LEU A 60 8.30 32.32 4.15
CA LEU A 60 7.66 32.28 2.84
C LEU A 60 8.35 31.31 1.90
N ILE A 61 9.68 31.27 1.83
CA ILE A 61 10.39 30.33 0.96
C ILE A 61 10.04 28.86 1.30
N PRO A 62 10.19 28.38 2.55
CA PRO A 62 9.81 27.01 2.88
C PRO A 62 8.30 26.77 2.80
N SER A 63 7.46 27.76 3.12
CA SER A 63 6.00 27.65 2.97
C SER A 63 5.59 27.52 1.51
N LEU A 64 6.21 28.28 0.61
CA LEU A 64 5.93 28.24 -0.83
C LEU A 64 6.47 26.94 -1.42
N LEU A 65 7.65 26.48 -0.99
CA LEU A 65 8.18 25.16 -1.34
C LEU A 65 7.25 24.05 -0.88
N ALA A 66 6.79 24.08 0.38
CA ALA A 66 5.82 23.12 0.89
C ALA A 66 4.52 23.15 0.09
N PHE A 67 4.01 24.34 -0.24
CA PHE A 67 2.83 24.52 -1.08
C PHE A 67 3.03 23.92 -2.49
N PHE A 68 4.16 24.21 -3.14
CA PHE A 68 4.51 23.64 -4.44
C PHE A 68 4.66 22.11 -4.37
N PHE A 69 5.26 21.59 -3.30
CA PHE A 69 5.33 20.14 -3.07
C PHE A 69 3.92 19.54 -2.95
N VAL A 70 3.06 20.07 -2.08
CA VAL A 70 1.69 19.54 -1.89
C VAL A 70 0.87 19.62 -3.18
N PHE A 71 0.92 20.74 -3.90
CA PHE A 71 0.19 20.89 -5.17
C PHE A 71 0.73 19.95 -6.25
N SER A 72 2.05 19.76 -6.33
CA SER A 72 2.65 18.84 -7.31
C SER A 72 2.21 17.40 -7.08
N PHE A 73 2.00 16.99 -5.81
CA PHE A 73 1.47 15.67 -5.49
C PHE A 73 0.03 15.48 -5.98
N VAL A 74 -0.85 16.48 -5.84
CA VAL A 74 -2.24 16.39 -6.32
C VAL A 74 -2.29 16.25 -7.83
N PHE A 75 -1.51 17.06 -8.55
CA PHE A 75 -1.42 16.96 -10.01
C PHE A 75 -0.79 15.64 -10.47
N ALA A 76 0.18 15.09 -9.72
CA ALA A 76 0.80 13.82 -10.07
C ALA A 76 -0.20 12.65 -10.01
N GLN A 77 -1.19 12.66 -9.12
CA GLN A 77 -2.17 11.58 -8.98
C GLN A 77 -3.04 11.38 -10.24
N THR A 78 -3.30 12.45 -11.00
CA THR A 78 -4.10 12.41 -12.24
C THR A 78 -3.25 12.17 -13.49
N THR A 79 -1.93 11.96 -13.34
CA THR A 79 -1.05 11.74 -14.50
C THR A 79 -1.25 10.36 -15.12
N LEU A 80 -1.14 10.32 -16.44
CA LEU A 80 -1.20 9.12 -17.26
C LEU A 80 0.21 8.68 -17.71
N PRO A 81 0.40 7.40 -18.03
CA PRO A 81 1.59 6.88 -18.70
C PRO A 81 2.00 7.76 -19.88
N GLY A 82 3.30 8.07 -19.99
CA GLY A 82 3.84 8.97 -21.02
C GLY A 82 4.00 10.43 -20.56
N ASN A 83 3.35 10.84 -19.47
CA ASN A 83 3.55 12.18 -18.90
C ASN A 83 4.86 12.27 -18.09
N VAL A 84 5.52 13.44 -18.13
CA VAL A 84 6.78 13.73 -17.41
C VAL A 84 6.68 13.48 -15.90
N LEU A 85 5.49 13.67 -15.32
CA LEU A 85 5.23 13.51 -13.88
C LEU A 85 4.76 12.09 -13.49
N TYR A 86 4.56 11.18 -14.46
CA TYR A 86 4.13 9.82 -14.16
C TYR A 86 5.13 9.01 -13.30
N PRO A 87 6.46 9.15 -13.46
CA PRO A 87 7.43 8.53 -12.56
C PRO A 87 7.26 8.93 -11.08
N LEU A 88 6.78 10.15 -10.82
CA LEU A 88 6.48 10.58 -9.45
C LEU A 88 5.26 9.82 -8.90
N LYS A 89 4.22 9.61 -9.72
CA LYS A 89 3.06 8.78 -9.36
C LYS A 89 3.47 7.34 -9.06
N THR A 90 4.31 6.71 -9.90
CA THR A 90 4.76 5.33 -9.66
C THR A 90 5.61 5.21 -8.39
N LEU A 91 6.44 6.20 -8.09
CA LEU A 91 7.20 6.27 -6.84
C LEU A 91 6.28 6.32 -5.62
N THR A 92 5.25 7.18 -5.62
CA THR A 92 4.30 7.27 -4.51
C THR A 92 3.50 5.98 -4.32
N GLN A 93 3.10 5.33 -5.41
CA GLN A 93 2.43 4.03 -5.38
C GLN A 93 3.34 2.93 -4.80
N ASN A 94 4.61 2.89 -5.20
CA ASN A 94 5.59 1.95 -4.65
C ASN A 94 5.84 2.19 -3.16
N ALA A 95 5.93 3.46 -2.75
CA ALA A 95 6.03 3.83 -1.34
C ALA A 95 4.82 3.36 -0.54
N LYS A 96 3.60 3.49 -1.09
CA LYS A 96 2.36 2.97 -0.47
C LYS A 96 2.44 1.46 -0.21
N ILE A 97 2.97 0.69 -1.17
CA ILE A 97 3.18 -0.76 -1.00
C ILE A 97 4.25 -1.05 0.05
N TYR A 98 5.35 -0.31 0.06
CA TYR A 98 6.46 -0.51 0.99
C TYR A 98 6.07 -0.22 2.44
N LEU A 99 5.29 0.84 2.67
CA LEU A 99 4.84 1.26 4.01
C LEU A 99 3.62 0.46 4.52
N ALA A 100 3.02 -0.39 3.69
CA ALA A 100 1.89 -1.21 4.10
C ALA A 100 2.33 -2.32 5.06
N SER A 101 1.52 -2.57 6.09
CA SER A 101 1.73 -3.70 7.01
C SER A 101 1.62 -5.05 6.29
N GLU A 102 2.26 -6.10 6.80
CA GLU A 102 2.33 -7.42 6.15
C GLU A 102 0.97 -7.97 5.73
N SER A 103 -0.06 -7.82 6.58
CA SER A 103 -1.42 -8.29 6.28
C SER A 103 -2.14 -7.45 5.22
N THR A 104 -1.84 -6.15 5.14
CA THR A 104 -2.48 -5.21 4.19
C THR A 104 -1.73 -5.08 2.87
N LYS A 105 -0.45 -5.42 2.85
CA LYS A 105 0.45 -5.28 1.71
C LYS A 105 -0.07 -5.91 0.42
N PRO A 106 -0.57 -7.17 0.41
CA PRO A 106 -1.10 -7.75 -0.83
C PRO A 106 -2.37 -7.03 -1.33
N VAL A 107 -3.20 -6.48 -0.44
CA VAL A 107 -4.39 -5.68 -0.81
C VAL A 107 -3.95 -4.36 -1.46
N VAL A 108 -2.98 -3.66 -0.84
CA VAL A 108 -2.45 -2.38 -1.34
C VAL A 108 -1.74 -2.58 -2.68
N ARG A 109 -0.98 -3.67 -2.84
CA ARG A 109 -0.31 -4.02 -4.10
C ARG A 109 -1.30 -4.29 -5.22
N LEU A 110 -2.36 -5.06 -4.94
CA LEU A 110 -3.46 -5.28 -5.90
C LEU A 110 -4.12 -3.96 -6.31
N GLU A 111 -4.39 -3.07 -5.34
CA GLU A 111 -5.01 -1.77 -5.61
C GLU A 111 -4.12 -0.90 -6.50
N VAL A 112 -2.82 -0.84 -6.22
CA VAL A 112 -1.84 -0.15 -7.07
C VAL A 112 -1.80 -0.75 -8.47
N ALA A 113 -1.79 -2.09 -8.60
CA ALA A 113 -1.84 -2.77 -9.89
C ALA A 113 -3.12 -2.41 -10.66
N LYS A 114 -4.29 -2.42 -10.00
CA LYS A 114 -5.57 -2.01 -10.57
C LYS A 114 -5.52 -0.56 -11.07
N THR A 115 -5.05 0.38 -10.25
CA THR A 115 -4.92 1.79 -10.64
C THR A 115 -3.99 1.97 -11.84
N ARG A 116 -2.86 1.25 -11.89
CA ARG A 116 -1.95 1.31 -13.05
C ARG A 116 -2.62 0.76 -14.31
N MET A 117 -3.37 -0.32 -14.20
CA MET A 117 -4.15 -0.84 -15.32
C MET A 117 -5.22 0.17 -15.77
N GLU A 118 -5.89 0.85 -14.83
CA GLU A 118 -6.87 1.91 -15.15
C GLU A 118 -6.21 3.07 -15.90
N ASP A 119 -5.03 3.48 -15.46
CA ASP A 119 -4.24 4.50 -16.13
C ASP A 119 -3.84 4.04 -17.54
N LEU A 120 -3.35 2.81 -17.69
CA LEU A 120 -3.01 2.20 -18.98
C LEU A 120 -4.21 2.13 -19.93
N SER A 121 -5.43 1.88 -19.42
CA SER A 121 -6.64 1.82 -20.24
C SER A 121 -7.06 3.17 -20.84
N LYS A 122 -6.54 4.28 -20.29
CA LYS A 122 -6.84 5.64 -20.74
C LYS A 122 -5.83 6.19 -21.74
N VAL A 123 -4.70 5.50 -21.93
CA VAL A 123 -3.63 5.97 -22.81
C VAL A 123 -3.74 5.32 -24.19
N GLN A 124 -3.62 6.14 -25.22
CA GLN A 124 -3.48 5.71 -26.61
C GLN A 124 -2.11 6.19 -27.12
N ASN A 125 -1.38 5.35 -27.85
CA ASN A 125 -0.14 5.71 -28.59
C ASN A 125 1.18 5.91 -27.81
N HIS A 126 1.42 5.21 -26.69
CA HIS A 126 2.71 5.23 -25.97
C HIS A 126 3.31 3.82 -25.75
N GLN A 127 3.60 3.11 -26.85
CA GLN A 127 3.88 1.66 -26.84
C GLN A 127 4.99 1.23 -25.86
N LYS A 128 6.12 1.96 -25.80
CA LYS A 128 7.28 1.58 -24.96
C LYS A 128 7.01 1.79 -23.47
N GLU A 129 6.45 2.93 -23.10
CA GLU A 129 6.11 3.26 -21.71
C GLU A 129 4.98 2.34 -21.21
N ILE A 130 3.99 2.06 -22.06
CA ILE A 130 2.89 1.14 -21.77
C ILE A 130 3.41 -0.28 -21.49
N SER A 131 4.34 -0.79 -22.32
CA SER A 131 4.94 -2.12 -22.11
C SER A 131 5.67 -2.23 -20.77
N ALA A 132 6.50 -1.24 -20.42
CA ALA A 132 7.24 -1.23 -19.15
C ALA A 132 6.31 -1.21 -17.93
N ILE A 133 5.24 -0.41 -17.98
CA ILE A 133 4.24 -0.35 -16.90
C ILE A 133 3.44 -1.65 -16.83
N THR A 134 3.09 -2.24 -17.96
CA THR A 134 2.42 -3.54 -18.05
C THR A 134 3.24 -4.65 -17.42
N GLN A 135 4.55 -4.68 -17.63
CA GLN A 135 5.45 -5.62 -16.95
C GLN A 135 5.45 -5.42 -15.43
N ASN A 136 5.45 -4.18 -14.95
CA ASN A 136 5.40 -3.90 -13.51
C ASN A 136 4.06 -4.33 -12.89
N VAL A 137 2.95 -4.09 -13.59
CA VAL A 137 1.62 -4.59 -13.19
C VAL A 137 1.64 -6.12 -13.07
N ARG A 138 2.21 -6.82 -14.05
CA ARG A 138 2.30 -8.28 -14.01
C ARG A 138 3.11 -8.78 -12.82
N LYS A 139 4.28 -8.19 -12.57
CA LYS A 139 5.10 -8.50 -11.39
C LYS A 139 4.34 -8.28 -10.09
N ASP A 140 3.61 -7.17 -9.99
CA ASP A 140 2.81 -6.88 -8.80
C ASP A 140 1.71 -7.93 -8.60
N LEU A 141 1.00 -8.32 -9.66
CA LEU A 141 -0.05 -9.34 -9.60
C LEU A 141 0.50 -10.74 -9.27
N GLU A 142 1.68 -11.11 -9.77
CA GLU A 142 2.32 -12.41 -9.50
C GLU A 142 2.79 -12.55 -8.04
N ILE A 143 3.16 -11.42 -7.41
CA ILE A 143 3.63 -11.40 -6.02
C ILE A 143 2.45 -11.49 -5.03
N VAL A 144 1.26 -11.01 -5.39
CA VAL A 144 0.09 -10.96 -4.48
C VAL A 144 -0.20 -12.32 -3.82
N PRO A 145 -0.35 -13.45 -4.54
CA PRO A 145 -0.61 -14.74 -3.90
C PRO A 145 0.52 -15.20 -2.96
N GLN A 146 1.77 -14.85 -3.29
CA GLN A 146 2.93 -15.19 -2.47
C GLN A 146 2.97 -14.37 -1.17
N GLU A 147 2.59 -13.09 -1.21
CA GLU A 147 2.49 -12.25 -0.03
C GLU A 147 1.35 -12.72 0.89
N ILE A 148 0.21 -13.18 0.35
CA ILE A 148 -0.86 -13.79 1.16
C ILE A 148 -0.36 -15.02 1.90
N LYS A 149 0.38 -15.91 1.24
CA LYS A 149 0.93 -17.14 1.84
C LYS A 149 1.90 -16.87 3.00
N LYS A 150 2.51 -15.68 3.06
CA LYS A 150 3.43 -15.28 4.13
C LYS A 150 2.71 -14.74 5.37
N ILE A 151 1.39 -14.54 5.31
CA ILE A 151 0.61 -14.08 6.46
C ILE A 151 0.50 -15.23 7.47
N ASN A 152 1.15 -15.08 8.62
CA ASN A 152 1.20 -16.12 9.66
C ASN A 152 -0.18 -16.55 10.17
N LYS A 153 -1.10 -15.60 10.33
CA LYS A 153 -2.45 -15.88 10.86
C LYS A 153 -3.39 -16.29 9.73
N LYS A 154 -3.77 -17.57 9.68
CA LYS A 154 -4.63 -18.15 8.64
C LYS A 154 -5.97 -17.40 8.48
N GLN A 155 -6.59 -16.97 9.57
CA GLN A 155 -7.85 -16.19 9.52
C GLN A 155 -7.66 -14.82 8.85
N ILE A 156 -6.53 -14.16 9.12
CA ILE A 156 -6.19 -12.90 8.44
C ILE A 156 -5.93 -13.17 6.96
N ALA A 157 -5.16 -14.22 6.64
CA ALA A 157 -4.88 -14.61 5.26
C ALA A 157 -6.18 -14.89 4.48
N LEU A 158 -7.16 -15.58 5.07
CA LEU A 158 -8.47 -15.84 4.46
C LEU A 158 -9.24 -14.54 4.19
N ASN A 159 -9.34 -13.64 5.17
CA ASN A 159 -10.04 -12.37 5.02
C ASN A 159 -9.39 -11.48 3.94
N VAL A 160 -8.06 -11.43 3.93
CA VAL A 160 -7.28 -10.73 2.91
C VAL A 160 -7.52 -11.35 1.53
N SER A 161 -7.53 -12.68 1.43
CA SER A 161 -7.78 -13.39 0.16
C SER A 161 -9.18 -13.10 -0.38
N LYS A 162 -10.21 -13.13 0.47
CA LYS A 162 -11.59 -12.76 0.09
C LYS A 162 -11.69 -11.31 -0.39
N ASN A 163 -11.02 -10.38 0.29
CA ASN A 163 -10.98 -8.97 -0.10
C ASN A 163 -10.32 -8.80 -1.48
N ILE A 164 -9.17 -9.47 -1.69
CA ILE A 164 -8.45 -9.47 -2.97
C ILE A 164 -9.31 -10.07 -4.08
N GLN A 165 -9.99 -11.19 -3.81
CA GLN A 165 -10.90 -11.82 -4.76
C GLN A 165 -11.99 -10.83 -5.21
N GLU A 166 -12.64 -10.15 -4.27
CA GLU A 166 -13.69 -9.16 -4.56
C GLU A 166 -13.16 -8.01 -5.43
N ARG A 167 -12.03 -7.43 -5.03
CA ARG A 167 -11.41 -6.30 -5.75
C ARG A 167 -10.86 -6.67 -7.12
N SER A 168 -10.53 -7.94 -7.31
CA SER A 168 -9.92 -8.46 -8.54
C SER A 168 -10.93 -8.75 -9.65
N LYS A 169 -12.25 -8.74 -9.38
CA LYS A 169 -13.30 -9.10 -10.36
C LYS A 169 -13.19 -8.31 -11.66
N ASP A 170 -12.91 -7.01 -11.56
CA ASP A 170 -12.88 -6.12 -12.72
C ASP A 170 -11.55 -6.20 -13.50
N LEU A 171 -10.51 -6.84 -12.96
CA LEU A 171 -9.18 -6.83 -13.58
C LEU A 171 -9.17 -7.44 -14.98
N LYS A 172 -10.00 -8.46 -15.22
CA LYS A 172 -10.11 -9.11 -16.53
C LYS A 172 -10.76 -8.19 -17.57
N GLU A 173 -11.85 -7.54 -17.21
CA GLU A 173 -12.48 -6.54 -18.08
C GLU A 173 -11.51 -5.40 -18.37
N LEU A 174 -10.76 -4.99 -17.36
CA LEU A 174 -9.87 -3.87 -17.45
C LEU A 174 -8.63 -4.19 -18.31
N ALA A 175 -8.04 -5.38 -18.16
CA ALA A 175 -6.99 -5.88 -19.04
C ALA A 175 -7.42 -5.90 -20.51
N ASN A 176 -8.69 -6.23 -20.79
CA ASN A 176 -9.22 -6.24 -22.14
C ASN A 176 -9.38 -4.85 -22.77
N LYS A 177 -9.55 -3.80 -21.96
CA LYS A 177 -9.67 -2.40 -22.41
C LYS A 177 -8.33 -1.75 -22.73
N ILE A 178 -7.21 -2.28 -22.23
CA ILE A 178 -5.90 -1.68 -22.48
C ILE A 178 -5.48 -1.93 -23.93
N SER A 179 -5.04 -0.86 -24.60
CA SER A 179 -4.50 -0.90 -25.96
C SER A 179 -3.06 -1.43 -25.95
N LEU A 180 -2.91 -2.75 -25.88
CA LEU A 180 -1.63 -3.48 -25.95
C LEU A 180 -1.48 -4.24 -27.27
N GLU A 181 -0.24 -4.62 -27.60
CA GLU A 181 0.00 -5.64 -28.60
C GLU A 181 -0.62 -6.97 -28.15
N GLU A 182 -1.14 -7.76 -29.09
CA GLU A 182 -1.92 -8.98 -28.81
C GLU A 182 -1.17 -9.95 -27.87
N LYS A 183 0.14 -10.12 -28.08
CA LYS A 183 0.99 -10.95 -27.22
C LYS A 183 1.05 -10.43 -25.78
N GLU A 184 1.29 -9.14 -25.59
CA GLU A 184 1.37 -8.53 -24.25
C GLU A 184 0.02 -8.57 -23.54
N LYS A 185 -1.07 -8.37 -24.29
CA LYS A 185 -2.45 -8.48 -23.79
C LYS A 185 -2.76 -9.89 -23.29
N GLN A 186 -2.40 -10.91 -24.06
CA GLN A 186 -2.58 -12.31 -23.67
C GLN A 186 -1.76 -12.66 -22.43
N GLU A 187 -0.52 -12.20 -22.35
CA GLU A 187 0.33 -12.41 -21.18
C GLU A 187 -0.22 -11.71 -19.93
N LEU A 188 -0.72 -10.47 -20.05
CA LEU A 188 -1.36 -9.76 -18.94
C LEU A 188 -2.65 -10.48 -18.48
N ASN A 189 -3.51 -10.88 -19.42
CA ASN A 189 -4.73 -11.64 -19.12
C ASN A 189 -4.41 -12.95 -18.40
N LYS A 190 -3.40 -13.70 -18.87
CA LYS A 190 -2.95 -14.93 -18.22
C LYS A 190 -2.44 -14.66 -16.80
N THR A 191 -1.68 -13.59 -16.58
CA THR A 191 -1.24 -13.19 -15.24
C THR A 191 -2.45 -12.88 -14.33
N VAL A 192 -3.44 -12.11 -14.82
CA VAL A 192 -4.67 -11.81 -14.06
C VAL A 192 -5.42 -13.09 -13.69
N GLU A 193 -5.64 -13.99 -14.64
CA GLU A 193 -6.35 -15.26 -14.41
C GLU A 193 -5.60 -16.18 -13.44
N ASN A 194 -4.27 -16.26 -13.56
CA ASN A 194 -3.43 -17.03 -12.65
C ASN A 194 -3.49 -16.45 -11.22
N THR A 195 -3.39 -15.13 -11.07
CA THR A 195 -3.51 -14.49 -9.75
C THR A 195 -4.88 -14.76 -9.13
N GLN A 196 -5.98 -14.60 -9.89
CA GLN A 196 -7.34 -14.91 -9.40
C GLN A 196 -7.48 -16.38 -8.99
N SER A 197 -6.97 -17.30 -9.82
CA SER A 197 -7.03 -18.74 -9.55
C SER A 197 -6.23 -19.14 -8.31
N GLN A 198 -5.03 -18.58 -8.12
CA GLN A 198 -4.21 -18.84 -6.93
C GLN A 198 -4.85 -18.27 -5.65
N VAL A 199 -5.45 -17.08 -5.72
CA VAL A 199 -6.19 -16.49 -4.59
C VAL A 199 -7.41 -17.35 -4.26
N LEU A 200 -8.16 -17.82 -5.26
CA LEU A 200 -9.29 -18.72 -5.05
C LEU A 200 -8.86 -20.04 -4.42
N ALA A 201 -7.75 -20.62 -4.89
CA ALA A 201 -7.19 -21.85 -4.31
C ALA A 201 -6.81 -21.67 -2.83
N LEU A 202 -6.26 -20.50 -2.45
CA LEU A 202 -5.99 -20.18 -1.05
C LEU A 202 -7.27 -20.11 -0.22
N ILE A 203 -8.32 -19.47 -0.74
CA ILE A 203 -9.62 -19.40 -0.05
C ILE A 203 -10.21 -20.79 0.15
N ILE A 204 -10.22 -21.62 -0.90
CA ILE A 204 -10.76 -22.98 -0.83
C ILE A 204 -9.95 -23.81 0.15
N GLY A 205 -8.61 -23.79 0.07
CA GLY A 205 -7.75 -24.54 0.98
C GLY A 205 -7.97 -24.18 2.45
N THR A 206 -7.99 -22.89 2.77
CA THR A 206 -8.24 -22.44 4.16
C THR A 206 -9.68 -22.70 4.61
N THR A 207 -10.67 -22.64 3.71
CA THR A 207 -12.06 -22.98 4.04
C THR A 207 -12.21 -24.48 4.32
N GLU A 208 -11.53 -25.33 3.56
CA GLU A 208 -11.53 -26.76 3.79
C GLU A 208 -10.85 -27.12 5.12
N GLU A 209 -9.75 -26.46 5.47
CA GLU A 209 -9.14 -26.58 6.80
C GLU A 209 -10.14 -26.20 7.92
N ILE A 210 -10.92 -25.13 7.74
CA ILE A 210 -11.98 -24.74 8.68
C ILE A 210 -13.06 -25.83 8.79
N ASN A 211 -13.49 -26.41 7.67
CA ASN A 211 -14.51 -27.46 7.67
C ASN A 211 -14.03 -28.73 8.39
N GLN A 212 -12.74 -29.06 8.28
CA GLN A 212 -12.11 -30.19 8.94
C GLN A 212 -11.73 -29.93 10.41
N CYS A 213 -11.98 -28.72 10.90
CA CYS A 213 -11.55 -28.30 12.22
C CYS A 213 -12.12 -29.11 13.40
N PRO A 214 -13.42 -29.47 13.45
CA PRO A 214 -13.93 -30.25 14.57
C PRO A 214 -13.25 -31.62 14.69
N SER A 215 -13.01 -32.30 13.56
CA SER A 215 -12.32 -33.59 13.54
C SER A 215 -10.84 -33.43 13.88
N TYR A 216 -10.17 -32.41 13.33
CA TYR A 216 -8.78 -32.10 13.67
C TYR A 216 -8.57 -31.83 15.16
N LEU A 217 -9.40 -30.96 15.75
CA LEU A 217 -9.31 -30.59 17.16
C LEU A 217 -9.61 -31.80 18.05
N LYS A 218 -10.64 -32.59 17.73
CA LYS A 218 -10.96 -33.82 18.46
C LYS A 218 -9.78 -34.79 18.47
N ASN A 219 -9.22 -35.08 17.30
CA ASN A 219 -8.10 -36.01 17.17
C ASN A 219 -6.85 -35.51 17.89
N SER A 220 -6.56 -34.21 17.76
CA SER A 220 -5.41 -33.58 18.43
C SER A 220 -5.57 -33.58 19.95
N LEU A 221 -6.77 -33.37 20.48
CA LEU A 221 -7.03 -33.44 21.93
C LEU A 221 -6.91 -34.86 22.47
N ILE A 222 -7.33 -35.88 21.72
CA ILE A 222 -7.13 -37.30 22.08
C ILE A 222 -5.64 -37.62 22.15
N GLU A 223 -4.87 -37.20 21.14
CA GLU A 223 -3.42 -37.40 21.10
C GLU A 223 -2.72 -36.72 22.28
N LEU A 224 -3.07 -35.46 22.58
CA LEU A 224 -2.57 -34.74 23.75
C LEU A 224 -2.94 -35.46 25.06
N GLY A 225 -4.20 -35.93 25.18
CA GLY A 225 -4.64 -36.68 26.34
C GLY A 225 -3.83 -37.96 26.56
N ASN A 226 -3.58 -38.72 25.49
CA ASN A 226 -2.77 -39.93 25.55
C ASN A 226 -1.32 -39.63 26.00
N TYR A 227 -0.72 -38.56 25.50
CA TYR A 227 0.63 -38.14 25.90
C TYR A 227 0.74 -37.87 27.41
N PHE A 228 -0.24 -37.16 28.00
CA PHE A 228 -0.22 -36.86 29.44
C PHE A 228 -0.66 -38.02 30.33
N THR A 229 -1.31 -39.05 29.77
CA THR A 229 -1.72 -40.24 30.51
C THR A 229 -0.59 -41.29 30.59
N ASP A 230 0.39 -41.22 29.68
CA ASP A 230 1.58 -42.06 29.73
C ASP A 230 2.55 -41.59 30.82
N ALA A 231 2.40 -42.20 32.01
CA ALA A 231 3.10 -41.84 33.25
C ALA A 231 4.63 -41.92 33.14
N GLU A 232 5.18 -42.68 32.20
CA GLU A 232 6.64 -42.84 32.03
C GLU A 232 7.29 -41.74 31.18
N LYS A 233 6.52 -40.98 30.39
CA LYS A 233 7.06 -40.04 29.38
C LYS A 233 6.53 -38.61 29.49
N GLY A 234 5.30 -38.43 29.98
CA GLY A 234 4.55 -37.19 29.74
C GLY A 234 4.92 -36.01 30.63
N LEU A 235 5.14 -36.22 31.94
CA LEU A 235 5.22 -35.12 32.92
C LEU A 235 6.61 -34.88 33.50
N VAL A 236 7.49 -35.88 33.48
CA VAL A 236 8.84 -35.78 34.09
C VAL A 236 9.71 -34.74 33.37
N GLN A 237 9.49 -34.54 32.06
CA GLN A 237 10.27 -33.61 31.24
C GLN A 237 9.69 -32.19 31.22
N TRP A 238 8.56 -31.95 31.90
CA TRP A 238 7.86 -30.67 31.84
C TRP A 238 8.27 -29.75 32.98
N THR A 239 8.72 -28.55 32.63
CA THR A 239 8.90 -27.47 33.60
C THR A 239 7.53 -26.90 34.01
N PRO A 240 7.39 -26.38 35.25
CA PRO A 240 6.17 -25.69 35.67
C PRO A 240 5.71 -24.60 34.69
N ASP A 241 6.66 -23.86 34.10
CA ASP A 241 6.38 -22.82 33.11
C ASP A 241 5.72 -23.38 31.84
N ASN A 242 6.18 -24.54 31.34
CA ASN A 242 5.61 -25.19 30.16
C ASN A 242 4.17 -25.68 30.43
N ILE A 243 3.92 -26.18 31.65
CA ILE A 243 2.59 -26.62 32.09
C ILE A 243 1.63 -25.43 32.09
N VAL A 244 2.00 -24.34 32.76
CA VAL A 244 1.17 -23.12 32.83
C VAL A 244 0.93 -22.56 31.43
N LYS A 245 1.96 -22.51 30.59
CA LYS A 245 1.84 -22.04 29.20
C LYS A 245 0.88 -22.90 28.38
N SER A 246 0.96 -24.22 28.51
CA SER A 246 0.10 -25.14 27.75
C SER A 246 -1.34 -25.10 28.26
N GLN A 247 -1.55 -24.96 29.57
CA GLN A 247 -2.87 -24.72 30.13
C GLN A 247 -3.48 -23.42 29.59
N GLY A 248 -2.69 -22.34 29.54
CA GLY A 248 -3.10 -21.07 28.94
C GLY A 248 -3.51 -21.24 27.47
N LEU A 249 -2.69 -21.93 26.67
CA LEU A 249 -2.99 -22.22 25.27
C LEU A 249 -4.26 -23.06 25.09
N LEU A 250 -4.52 -24.05 25.95
CA LEU A 250 -5.75 -24.85 25.92
C LEU A 250 -7.00 -24.01 26.25
N ILE A 251 -6.90 -23.12 27.24
CA ILE A 251 -7.99 -22.21 27.60
C ILE A 251 -8.27 -21.26 26.42
N GLU A 252 -7.23 -20.67 25.83
CA GLU A 252 -7.36 -19.83 24.65
C GLU A 252 -7.96 -20.59 23.46
N ALA A 253 -7.53 -21.82 23.21
CA ALA A 253 -8.07 -22.68 22.15
C ALA A 253 -9.57 -22.96 22.38
N SER A 254 -9.96 -23.29 23.61
CA SER A 254 -11.35 -23.55 23.98
C SER A 254 -12.22 -22.31 23.79
N ASN A 255 -11.74 -21.14 24.21
CA ASN A 255 -12.46 -19.88 24.07
C ASN A 255 -12.60 -19.49 22.59
N ALA A 256 -11.55 -19.64 21.79
CA ALA A 256 -11.59 -19.40 20.35
C ALA A 256 -12.60 -20.33 19.65
N PHE A 257 -12.57 -21.63 19.97
CA PHE A 257 -13.52 -22.60 19.42
C PHE A 257 -14.97 -22.27 19.78
N LYS A 258 -15.25 -21.92 21.04
CA LYS A 258 -16.59 -21.50 21.49
C LYS A 258 -17.07 -20.23 20.79
N ALA A 259 -16.16 -19.33 20.43
CA ALA A 259 -16.46 -18.12 19.66
C ALA A 259 -16.61 -18.38 18.15
N GLY A 260 -16.46 -19.63 17.69
CA GLY A 260 -16.48 -19.98 16.27
C GLY A 260 -15.19 -19.63 15.52
N ASP A 261 -14.15 -19.15 16.19
CA ASP A 261 -12.83 -18.91 15.62
C ASP A 261 -11.98 -20.18 15.65
N CYS A 262 -12.37 -21.10 14.78
CA CYS A 262 -11.74 -22.39 14.63
C CYS A 262 -10.23 -22.28 14.30
N LEU A 263 -9.82 -21.38 13.41
CA LEU A 263 -8.42 -21.30 12.98
C LEU A 263 -7.52 -20.87 14.14
N THR A 264 -7.96 -19.92 14.95
CA THR A 264 -7.25 -19.57 16.18
C THR A 264 -7.20 -20.76 17.15
N ALA A 265 -8.28 -21.52 17.29
CA ALA A 265 -8.27 -22.72 18.13
C ALA A 265 -7.23 -23.75 17.65
N MET A 266 -7.15 -24.01 16.35
CA MET A 266 -6.15 -24.90 15.76
C MET A 266 -4.72 -24.39 15.97
N GLU A 267 -4.46 -23.11 15.76
CA GLU A 267 -3.15 -22.47 15.99
C GLU A 267 -2.65 -22.66 17.42
N LYS A 268 -3.55 -22.54 18.41
CA LYS A 268 -3.22 -22.74 19.83
C LYS A 268 -2.91 -24.20 20.14
N ILE A 269 -3.66 -25.14 19.57
CA ILE A 269 -3.36 -26.58 19.69
C ILE A 269 -2.03 -26.95 19.02
N GLU A 270 -1.74 -26.42 17.84
CA GLU A 270 -0.45 -26.61 17.15
C GLU A 270 0.71 -26.04 17.96
N SER A 271 0.50 -24.92 18.64
CA SER A 271 1.50 -24.33 19.54
C SER A 271 1.85 -25.26 20.70
N ILE A 272 0.86 -25.96 21.27
CA ILE A 272 1.09 -26.98 22.31
C ILE A 272 1.87 -28.16 21.73
N LYS A 273 1.47 -28.67 20.55
CA LYS A 273 2.18 -29.74 19.86
C LYS A 273 3.64 -29.37 19.56
N LYS A 274 3.91 -28.12 19.20
CA LYS A 274 5.28 -27.65 18.99
C LYS A 274 6.10 -27.64 20.28
N LEU A 275 5.50 -27.25 21.41
CA LEU A 275 6.18 -27.34 22.72
C LEU A 275 6.53 -28.80 23.04
N LEU A 276 5.62 -29.74 22.78
CA LEU A 276 5.86 -31.18 22.94
C LEU A 276 7.02 -31.69 22.07
N SER A 277 7.06 -31.30 20.80
CA SER A 277 8.14 -31.74 19.89
C SER A 277 9.52 -31.26 20.32
N ILE A 278 9.63 -30.04 20.88
CA ILE A 278 10.90 -29.53 21.42
C ILE A 278 11.35 -30.39 22.60
N LEU A 279 10.45 -30.71 23.53
CA LEU A 279 10.77 -31.53 24.70
C LEU A 279 11.19 -32.96 24.32
N SER A 280 10.63 -33.53 23.25
CA SER A 280 11.02 -34.84 22.75
C SER A 280 12.45 -34.91 22.16
N LEU A 281 13.00 -33.77 21.73
CA LEU A 281 14.35 -33.67 21.16
C LEU A 281 15.42 -33.47 22.23
N ASP A 282 15.06 -32.89 23.37
CA ASP A 282 15.99 -32.57 24.48
C ASP A 282 16.19 -33.72 25.48
N SER A 283 15.62 -34.90 25.23
CA SER A 283 15.88 -36.11 26.03
C SER A 283 17.36 -36.49 25.92
N PRO A 284 18.20 -36.32 26.97
CA PRO A 284 19.57 -36.79 26.92
C PRO A 284 19.53 -38.30 26.82
N THR A 285 20.17 -38.87 25.80
CA THR A 285 20.53 -40.29 25.73
C THR A 285 21.51 -40.61 26.85
N GLN A 286 20.98 -40.76 28.07
CA GLN A 286 21.71 -41.18 29.24
C GLN A 286 21.77 -42.71 29.24
N ASN A 287 22.50 -43.29 28.27
CA ASN A 287 22.74 -44.74 28.18
C ASN A 287 24.13 -45.07 27.58
N SER A 288 25.14 -44.23 27.81
CA SER A 288 26.50 -44.45 27.27
C SER A 288 27.62 -44.43 28.31
N LEU A 289 27.31 -44.53 29.61
CA LEU A 289 28.32 -44.42 30.68
C LEU A 289 28.29 -45.55 31.71
N GLU A 290 27.90 -46.76 31.29
CA GLU A 290 27.94 -47.95 32.14
C GLU A 290 28.76 -49.12 31.55
N ASN A 291 29.64 -48.85 30.58
CA ASN A 291 30.43 -49.91 29.94
C ASN A 291 31.93 -49.59 29.76
N LEU A 292 32.55 -48.98 30.77
CA LEU A 292 34.01 -48.87 30.91
C LEU A 292 34.43 -49.33 32.30
N GLY A 293 34.42 -50.65 32.48
CA GLY A 293 34.75 -51.28 33.75
C GLY A 293 35.25 -52.71 33.60
N GLN A 294 36.17 -52.95 32.67
CA GLN A 294 37.04 -54.14 32.67
C GLN A 294 38.27 -53.85 31.77
N VAL A 295 39.33 -53.33 32.38
CA VAL A 295 40.68 -53.35 31.79
C VAL A 295 41.51 -54.28 32.65
N GLU A 296 41.88 -55.38 32.02
CA GLU A 296 42.75 -56.45 32.50
C GLU A 296 44.19 -55.92 32.64
N VAL A 297 44.79 -56.11 33.82
CA VAL A 297 46.16 -55.69 34.14
C VAL A 297 47.10 -56.84 33.76
N GLU A 298 47.79 -56.70 32.63
CA GLU A 298 48.83 -57.63 32.20
C GLU A 298 50.19 -57.16 32.76
N THR A 299 50.75 -57.96 33.68
CA THR A 299 52.06 -57.76 34.31
C THR A 299 53.20 -58.20 33.39
N LEU A 300 54.10 -57.28 33.05
CA LEU A 300 55.39 -57.57 32.40
C LEU A 300 56.54 -57.44 33.42
N THR A 301 57.19 -58.57 33.70
CA THR A 301 58.47 -58.67 34.43
C THR A 301 59.65 -58.33 33.52
N PRO A 302 60.73 -57.71 34.02
CA PRO A 302 61.97 -57.50 33.27
C PRO A 302 63.00 -58.60 33.58
N THR A 303 63.81 -58.96 32.59
CA THR A 303 64.98 -59.82 32.74
C THR A 303 66.10 -59.35 31.79
N PRO A 304 67.37 -59.68 32.06
CA PRO A 304 68.43 -58.73 32.40
C PRO A 304 69.32 -58.30 31.22
#